data_AF-A0A4Z0A0P1-F1
#
_entry.id   AF-A0A4Z0A0P1-F1
#
_cell.length_a   1.000
_cell.length_b   1.000
_cell.length_c   1.000
_cell.angle_alpha   90.00
_cell.angle_beta   90.00
_cell.angle_gamma   90.00
#
_symmetry.space_group_name_H-M   'P 1'
#
loop_
_entity.id
_entity.type
_entity.pdbx_description
1 polymer ?
#
loop_
_entity_poly.entity_id
_entity_poly.type
_entity_poly.pdbx_seq_one_letter_code
_entity_poly.pdbx_strand_id
1 'polypeptide(L)'
;MASPVVRRPSSPYRAELTPLVDGQFTNMTYTPPVPHARPALLQAVVSLPPHATLRMNMDARKSFLRYTEHPPDAQRGWDLPPAVFVPRDANASSQERHWGGARRVYTPVILVDLATPDFSMPYNVIIMSCTLIALIFGSLFNLLTRKFAVIHVGEEKVGDTGKETRAESSLQQ
;
A
#
# COMPACT_ATOMS: atom_id res chain seq x y z
N MET A 1 14.70 7.88 43.15
CA MET A 1 14.79 6.42 42.85
C MET A 1 13.37 5.88 42.93
N ALA A 2 12.72 5.31 41.91
CA ALA A 2 13.17 4.72 40.66
C ALA A 2 12.10 4.95 39.56
N SER A 3 12.56 5.09 38.32
CA SER A 3 11.73 5.29 37.12
C SER A 3 10.87 4.05 36.80
N PRO A 4 9.69 4.21 36.18
CA PRO A 4 8.87 3.08 35.75
C PRO A 4 9.58 2.32 34.63
N VAL A 5 9.84 1.04 34.87
CA VAL A 5 10.51 0.13 33.92
C VAL A 5 9.54 -0.25 32.81
N VAL A 6 9.75 0.31 31.63
CA VAL A 6 9.13 -0.14 30.38
C VAL A 6 9.75 -1.50 30.01
N ARG A 7 9.05 -2.60 30.32
CA ARG A 7 9.46 -3.93 29.85
C ARG A 7 9.05 -4.10 28.39
N ARG A 8 10.01 -4.40 27.53
CA ARG A 8 9.76 -4.77 26.13
C ARG A 8 9.10 -6.15 26.08
N PRO A 9 7.98 -6.35 25.35
CA PRO A 9 7.36 -7.66 25.22
C PRO A 9 8.24 -8.59 24.37
N SER A 10 8.54 -9.77 24.91
CA SER A 10 9.49 -10.76 24.37
C SER A 10 8.82 -11.94 23.63
N SER A 11 7.62 -11.77 23.08
CA SER A 11 6.99 -12.80 22.23
C SER A 11 6.04 -12.18 21.20
N PRO A 12 6.11 -12.58 19.92
CA PRO A 12 5.29 -12.01 18.86
C PRO A 12 3.82 -12.48 18.83
N TYR A 13 3.39 -13.37 19.73
CA TYR A 13 2.05 -13.97 19.72
C TYR A 13 1.29 -13.95 21.06
N ARG A 14 1.71 -13.10 22.01
CA ARG A 14 1.02 -12.99 23.29
C ARG A 14 0.17 -11.72 23.30
N ALA A 15 -1.14 -11.86 23.08
CA ALA A 15 -2.09 -10.85 23.48
C ALA A 15 -2.14 -10.85 25.02
N GLU A 16 -1.38 -9.98 25.67
CA GLU A 16 -1.56 -9.72 27.10
C GLU A 16 -2.79 -8.81 27.26
N LEU A 17 -3.96 -9.44 27.31
CA LEU A 17 -5.14 -8.79 27.85
C LEU A 17 -4.89 -8.66 29.35
N THR A 18 -4.60 -7.45 29.81
CA THR A 18 -4.55 -7.16 31.24
C THR A 18 -5.93 -7.50 31.79
N PRO A 19 -6.08 -8.50 32.68
CA PRO A 19 -7.39 -8.88 33.18
C PRO A 19 -7.86 -7.73 34.08
N LEU A 20 -8.71 -6.87 33.54
CA LEU A 20 -9.51 -5.98 34.37
C LEU A 20 -10.59 -6.86 35.00
N VAL A 21 -10.26 -7.39 36.18
CA VAL A 21 -11.09 -8.24 37.06
C VAL A 21 -11.14 -9.72 36.65
N ASP A 22 -10.57 -10.57 37.51
CA ASP A 22 -10.61 -12.03 37.41
C ASP A 22 -12.06 -12.54 37.26
N GLY A 23 -12.31 -13.35 36.22
CA GLY A 23 -13.58 -14.07 36.02
C GLY A 23 -14.58 -13.44 35.06
N GLN A 24 -14.32 -12.27 34.47
CA GLN A 24 -15.25 -11.68 33.48
C GLN A 24 -15.18 -12.35 32.10
N PHE A 25 -14.05 -12.96 31.74
CA PHE A 25 -13.89 -13.65 30.46
C PHE A 25 -13.86 -15.16 30.68
N THR A 26 -14.75 -15.88 30.02
CA THR A 26 -14.83 -17.34 30.03
C THR A 26 -14.88 -17.87 28.60
N ASN A 27 -14.45 -19.13 28.40
CA ASN A 27 -14.50 -19.81 27.11
C ASN A 27 -13.89 -19.00 25.96
N MET A 28 -12.65 -18.52 26.16
CA MET A 28 -11.92 -17.76 25.15
C MET A 28 -11.26 -18.72 24.15
N THR A 29 -11.65 -18.63 22.89
CA THR A 29 -11.08 -19.41 21.79
C THR A 29 -10.53 -18.47 20.72
N TYR A 30 -9.27 -18.68 20.34
CA TYR A 30 -8.62 -17.94 19.26
C TYR A 30 -8.28 -18.91 18.11
N THR A 31 -8.84 -18.65 16.94
CA THR A 31 -8.50 -19.34 15.70
C THR A 31 -7.63 -18.43 14.84
N PRO A 32 -6.39 -18.82 14.50
CA PRO A 32 -5.51 -17.98 13.70
C PRO A 32 -6.02 -17.82 12.27
N PRO A 33 -5.70 -16.69 11.62
CA PRO A 33 -6.05 -16.45 10.23
C PRO A 33 -5.31 -17.42 9.31
N VAL A 34 -5.97 -17.83 8.23
CA VAL A 34 -5.31 -18.51 7.11
C VAL A 34 -5.29 -17.52 5.95
N PRO A 35 -4.10 -17.18 5.41
CA PRO A 35 -3.98 -16.27 4.28
C PRO A 35 -4.95 -16.64 3.17
N HIS A 36 -5.70 -15.66 2.67
CA HIS A 36 -6.62 -15.79 1.53
C HIS A 36 -7.78 -16.79 1.71
N ALA A 37 -8.00 -17.34 2.91
CA ALA A 37 -9.04 -18.35 3.14
C ALA A 37 -9.96 -18.01 4.32
N ARG A 38 -9.41 -17.66 5.48
CA ARG A 38 -10.23 -17.29 6.66
C ARG A 38 -9.56 -16.20 7.50
N PRO A 39 -10.33 -15.21 7.98
CA PRO A 39 -9.82 -14.23 8.93
C PRO A 39 -9.55 -14.86 10.31
N ALA A 40 -8.83 -14.14 11.15
CA ALA A 40 -8.64 -14.51 12.55
C ALA A 40 -9.97 -14.41 13.27
N LEU A 41 -10.27 -15.37 14.15
CA LEU A 41 -11.52 -15.39 14.89
C LEU A 41 -11.23 -15.49 16.38
N LEU A 42 -11.70 -14.49 17.12
CA LEU A 42 -11.66 -14.45 18.56
C LEU A 42 -13.08 -14.58 19.10
N GLN A 43 -13.32 -15.62 19.89
CA GLN A 43 -14.57 -15.86 20.60
C GLN A 43 -14.29 -15.84 22.09
N ALA A 44 -15.14 -15.14 22.86
CA ALA A 44 -15.11 -15.15 24.31
C ALA A 44 -16.51 -14.89 24.86
N VAL A 45 -16.81 -15.46 26.02
CA VAL A 45 -18.02 -15.16 26.79
C VAL A 45 -17.64 -14.16 27.86
N VAL A 46 -18.25 -12.97 27.80
CA VAL A 46 -17.97 -11.88 28.74
C VAL A 46 -19.14 -11.68 29.69
N SER A 47 -18.87 -11.71 30.99
CA SER A 47 -19.81 -11.35 32.05
C SER A 47 -19.62 -9.87 32.40
N LEU A 48 -20.63 -9.05 32.09
CA LEU A 48 -20.62 -7.61 32.34
C LEU A 48 -21.58 -7.27 33.47
N PRO A 49 -21.09 -6.73 34.60
CA PRO A 49 -21.95 -6.25 35.68
C PRO A 49 -22.86 -5.09 35.23
N PRO A 50 -24.00 -4.87 35.92
CA PRO A 50 -24.84 -3.70 35.70
C PRO A 50 -24.03 -2.40 35.82
N HIS A 51 -24.25 -1.46 34.91
CA HIS A 51 -23.56 -0.16 34.84
C HIS A 51 -22.03 -0.23 34.64
N ALA A 52 -21.48 -1.39 34.27
CA ALA A 52 -20.07 -1.51 33.90
C ALA A 52 -19.84 -1.18 32.41
N THR A 53 -18.69 -0.60 32.10
CA THR A 53 -18.23 -0.37 30.72
C THR A 53 -17.03 -1.24 30.42
N LEU A 54 -17.11 -2.04 29.35
CA LEU A 54 -15.98 -2.83 28.85
C LEU A 54 -15.24 -2.06 27.76
N ARG A 55 -13.92 -1.99 27.87
CA ARG A 55 -13.03 -1.49 26.81
C ARG A 55 -12.06 -2.58 26.40
N MET A 56 -12.06 -2.91 25.12
CA MET A 56 -11.18 -3.91 24.53
C MET A 56 -10.24 -3.25 23.53
N ASN A 57 -8.94 -3.32 23.80
CA ASN A 57 -7.90 -2.82 22.90
C ASN A 57 -7.19 -4.02 22.27
N MET A 58 -7.02 -4.00 20.95
CA MET A 58 -6.31 -5.03 20.21
C MET A 58 -5.31 -4.37 19.27
N ASP A 59 -4.03 -4.73 19.42
CA ASP A 59 -2.98 -4.26 18.52
C ASP A 59 -2.90 -5.19 17.30
N ALA A 60 -3.08 -4.61 16.11
CA ALA A 60 -2.93 -5.33 14.85
C ALA A 60 -1.56 -5.05 14.22
N ARG A 61 -0.91 -6.09 13.69
CA ARG A 61 0.30 -5.95 12.87
C ARG A 61 -0.08 -5.96 11.40
N LYS A 62 0.42 -4.98 10.65
CA LYS A 62 0.28 -4.94 9.19
C LYS A 62 1.18 -6.02 8.57
N SER A 63 0.62 -6.92 7.79
CA SER A 63 1.38 -7.87 6.98
C SER A 63 1.76 -7.24 5.65
N PHE A 64 3.00 -7.46 5.19
CA PHE A 64 3.39 -7.12 3.84
C PHE A 64 2.78 -8.15 2.87
N LEU A 65 1.80 -7.71 2.08
CA LEU A 65 1.20 -8.50 1.01
C LEU A 65 2.06 -8.39 -0.24
N ARG A 66 1.96 -9.38 -1.14
CA ARG A 66 2.61 -9.31 -2.46
C ARG A 66 1.87 -8.35 -3.37
N TYR A 67 2.53 -7.82 -4.39
CA TYR A 67 1.91 -6.87 -5.33
C TYR A 67 0.63 -7.43 -6.00
N THR A 68 0.57 -8.73 -6.26
CA THR A 68 -0.59 -9.43 -6.84
C THR A 68 -1.77 -9.61 -5.88
N GLU A 69 -1.55 -9.42 -4.58
CA GLU A 69 -2.54 -9.66 -3.52
C GLU A 69 -3.20 -8.35 -3.07
N HIS A 70 -2.77 -7.22 -3.62
CA HIS A 70 -3.40 -5.94 -3.35
C HIS A 70 -4.72 -5.84 -4.13
N PRO A 71 -5.81 -5.39 -3.49
CA PRO A 71 -7.01 -5.02 -4.23
C PRO A 71 -6.67 -3.91 -5.25
N PRO A 72 -7.48 -3.77 -6.33
CA PRO A 72 -7.26 -2.76 -7.36
C PRO A 72 -7.18 -1.33 -6.80
N ASP A 73 -7.72 -1.10 -5.61
CA ASP A 73 -7.54 0.09 -4.80
C ASP A 73 -6.87 -0.27 -3.46
N ALA A 74 -5.54 -0.20 -3.42
CA ALA A 74 -4.79 -0.44 -2.19
C ALA A 74 -4.92 0.70 -1.16
N GLN A 75 -5.32 1.91 -1.59
CA GLN A 75 -5.43 3.09 -0.74
C GLN A 75 -6.68 3.05 0.14
N ARG A 76 -7.72 2.34 -0.29
CA ARG A 76 -8.94 2.12 0.50
C ARG A 76 -8.72 1.26 1.75
N GLY A 77 -7.72 0.39 1.80
CA GLY A 77 -7.57 -0.55 2.91
C GLY A 77 -8.56 -1.72 2.86
N TRP A 78 -8.70 -2.45 3.97
CA TRP A 78 -9.50 -3.67 4.07
C TRP A 78 -10.70 -3.49 4.98
N ASP A 79 -11.85 -3.99 4.53
CA ASP A 79 -13.09 -4.01 5.30
C ASP A 79 -13.01 -5.14 6.36
N LEU A 80 -12.98 -4.78 7.63
CA LEU A 80 -13.12 -5.74 8.72
C LEU A 80 -14.62 -6.01 8.97
N PRO A 81 -15.02 -7.29 9.02
CA PRO A 81 -16.39 -7.65 9.34
C PRO A 81 -16.74 -7.17 10.75
N PRO A 82 -18.01 -6.81 10.99
CA PRO A 82 -18.45 -6.33 12.28
C PRO A 82 -18.33 -7.45 13.33
N ALA A 83 -17.97 -7.09 14.55
CA ALA A 83 -18.06 -7.99 15.68
C ALA A 83 -19.53 -8.23 16.04
N VAL A 84 -19.85 -9.49 16.38
CA VAL A 84 -21.21 -9.90 16.73
C VAL A 84 -21.29 -10.16 18.22
N PHE A 85 -22.14 -9.38 18.90
CA PHE A 85 -22.49 -9.58 20.29
C PHE A 85 -23.85 -10.26 20.40
N VAL A 86 -23.89 -11.33 21.19
CA VAL A 86 -25.10 -12.07 21.51
C VAL A 86 -25.29 -11.99 23.03
N PRO A 87 -26.23 -11.15 23.52
CA PRO A 87 -26.55 -11.10 24.94
C PRO A 87 -27.08 -12.48 25.36
N ARG A 88 -26.63 -12.94 26.52
CA ARG A 88 -27.12 -14.19 27.12
C ARG A 88 -27.85 -13.85 28.40
N ASP A 89 -29.16 -14.04 28.38
CA ASP A 89 -29.97 -13.92 29.58
C ASP A 89 -29.72 -15.14 30.47
N ALA A 90 -29.16 -14.91 31.65
CA ALA A 90 -28.90 -15.98 32.63
C ALA A 90 -30.20 -16.63 33.15
N ASN A 91 -31.32 -15.91 33.05
CA ASN A 91 -32.62 -16.31 33.60
C ASN A 91 -33.56 -16.94 32.54
N ALA A 92 -33.15 -17.05 31.28
CA ALA A 92 -34.00 -17.64 30.24
C ALA A 92 -34.06 -19.17 30.40
N SER A 93 -35.28 -19.67 30.62
CA SER A 93 -35.58 -21.10 30.67
C SER A 93 -35.16 -21.76 29.35
N SER A 94 -34.75 -23.03 29.43
CA SER A 94 -34.16 -23.81 28.33
C SER A 94 -34.99 -23.86 27.04
N GLN A 95 -36.26 -23.44 27.08
CA GLN A 95 -37.21 -23.46 25.97
C GLN A 95 -37.16 -22.20 25.07
N GLU A 96 -36.66 -21.06 25.58
CA GLU A 96 -36.46 -19.82 24.79
C GLU A 96 -35.06 -19.69 24.18
N ARG A 97 -34.18 -20.66 24.45
CA ARG A 97 -32.81 -20.73 23.88
C ARG A 97 -32.78 -21.14 22.40
N HIS A 98 -33.92 -21.16 21.73
CA HIS A 98 -33.98 -21.30 20.28
C HIS A 98 -33.45 -20.01 19.65
N TRP A 99 -32.48 -20.17 18.75
CA TRP A 99 -31.73 -19.14 18.03
C TRP A 99 -32.57 -18.06 17.28
N GLY A 100 -33.90 -18.15 17.31
CA GLY A 100 -34.83 -17.19 16.70
C GLY A 100 -35.12 -15.92 17.51
N GLY A 101 -34.80 -15.88 18.81
CA GLY A 101 -35.11 -14.72 19.68
C GLY A 101 -33.91 -13.92 20.20
N ALA A 102 -32.68 -14.43 20.05
CA ALA A 102 -31.49 -13.78 20.62
C ALA A 102 -31.12 -12.53 19.81
N ARG A 103 -31.37 -11.34 20.38
CA ARG A 103 -31.04 -10.04 19.77
C ARG A 103 -29.55 -9.95 19.48
N ARG A 104 -29.17 -9.96 18.20
CA ARG A 104 -27.75 -9.77 17.80
C ARG A 104 -27.45 -8.28 17.71
N VAL A 105 -26.34 -7.87 18.30
CA VAL A 105 -25.81 -6.50 18.20
C VAL A 105 -24.54 -6.56 17.37
N TYR A 106 -24.48 -5.74 16.34
CA TYR A 106 -23.34 -5.65 15.44
C TYR A 106 -22.58 -4.35 15.70
N THR A 107 -21.26 -4.42 15.71
CA THR A 107 -20.43 -3.20 15.68
C THR A 107 -20.49 -2.58 14.28
N PRO A 108 -20.11 -1.30 14.13
CA PRO A 108 -19.78 -0.80 12.80
C PRO A 108 -18.67 -1.63 12.16
N VAL A 109 -18.69 -1.70 10.83
CA VAL A 109 -17.54 -2.17 10.05
C VAL A 109 -16.40 -1.18 10.19
N ILE A 110 -15.17 -1.70 10.26
CA ILE A 110 -13.98 -0.87 10.41
C ILE A 110 -13.14 -1.06 9.15
N LEU A 111 -12.73 0.04 8.54
CA LEU A 111 -11.78 0.04 7.45
C LEU A 111 -10.37 0.09 8.05
N VAL A 112 -9.55 -0.92 7.76
CA VAL A 112 -8.17 -0.99 8.24
C VAL A 112 -7.22 -0.69 7.10
N ASP A 113 -6.40 0.32 7.30
CA ASP A 113 -5.38 0.71 6.32
C ASP A 113 -4.33 -0.39 6.17
N LEU A 114 -4.16 -0.87 4.94
CA LEU A 114 -3.05 -1.73 4.58
C LEU A 114 -1.73 -0.96 4.55
N ALA A 115 -0.63 -1.71 4.56
CA ALA A 115 0.65 -1.15 4.16
C ALA A 115 0.63 -1.01 2.63
N THR A 116 0.29 0.18 2.13
CA THR A 116 0.29 0.45 0.69
C THR A 116 1.69 0.23 0.13
N PRO A 117 1.87 -0.68 -0.84
CA PRO A 117 3.15 -0.92 -1.47
C PRO A 117 3.47 0.26 -2.37
N ASP A 118 4.76 0.58 -2.51
CA ASP A 118 5.18 1.68 -3.36
C ASP A 118 5.00 1.30 -4.85
N PHE A 119 3.89 1.70 -5.45
CA PHE A 119 3.63 1.50 -6.88
C PHE A 119 4.47 2.44 -7.77
N SER A 120 5.15 3.44 -7.20
CA SER A 120 6.00 4.36 -7.94
C SER A 120 7.41 3.79 -8.21
N MET A 121 7.89 2.88 -7.35
CA MET A 121 9.14 2.14 -7.56
C MET A 121 9.23 1.46 -8.94
N PRO A 122 8.28 0.59 -9.34
CA PRO A 122 8.31 -0.02 -10.67
C PRO A 122 8.07 0.98 -11.80
N TYR A 123 7.27 2.03 -11.58
CA TYR A 123 7.04 3.08 -12.58
C TYR A 123 8.34 3.81 -12.95
N ASN A 124 9.13 4.19 -11.95
CA ASN A 124 10.41 4.85 -12.15
C ASN A 124 11.37 3.97 -12.97
N VAL A 125 11.38 2.66 -12.73
CA VAL A 125 12.22 1.70 -13.48
C VAL A 125 11.77 1.58 -14.94
N ILE A 126 10.46 1.58 -15.19
CA ILE A 126 9.91 1.50 -16.55
C ILE A 126 10.28 2.76 -17.35
N ILE A 127 10.15 3.95 -16.76
CA ILE A 127 10.53 5.20 -17.44
C ILE A 127 12.03 5.28 -17.68
N MET A 128 12.84 4.89 -16.69
CA MET A 128 14.30 4.87 -16.85
C MET A 128 14.75 3.89 -17.94
N SER A 129 14.15 2.71 -18.04
CA SER A 129 14.48 1.75 -19.11
C SER A 129 13.99 2.22 -20.48
N CYS A 130 12.79 2.79 -20.58
CA CYS A 130 12.26 3.36 -21.82
C CYS A 130 13.16 4.49 -22.35
N THR A 131 13.54 5.44 -21.48
CA THR A 131 14.43 6.55 -21.84
C THR A 131 15.83 6.07 -22.22
N LEU A 132 16.38 5.08 -21.51
CA LEU A 132 17.66 4.47 -21.87
C LEU A 132 17.62 3.87 -23.27
N ILE A 133 16.59 3.08 -23.60
CA ILE A 133 16.44 2.47 -24.93
C ILE A 133 16.30 3.56 -26.00
N ALA A 134 15.50 4.60 -25.75
CA ALA A 134 15.32 5.71 -26.68
C ALA A 134 16.63 6.47 -26.94
N LEU A 135 17.44 6.71 -25.91
CA LEU A 135 18.74 7.37 -26.05
C LEU A 135 19.75 6.48 -26.80
N ILE A 136 19.76 5.17 -26.55
CA ILE A 136 20.62 4.23 -27.28
C ILE A 136 20.23 4.24 -28.76
N PHE A 137 18.95 4.07 -29.09
CA PHE A 137 18.50 4.10 -30.48
C PHE A 137 18.74 5.45 -31.16
N GLY A 138 18.47 6.56 -30.48
CA GLY A 138 18.73 7.90 -31.01
C GLY A 138 20.22 8.16 -31.25
N SER A 139 21.08 7.75 -30.31
CA SER A 139 22.53 7.84 -30.44
C SER A 139 23.05 6.96 -31.57
N LEU A 140 22.59 5.71 -31.66
CA LEU A 140 22.99 4.76 -32.70
C LEU A 140 22.54 5.23 -34.09
N PHE A 141 21.31 5.71 -34.20
CA PHE A 141 20.78 6.27 -35.44
C PHE A 141 21.58 7.48 -35.88
N ASN A 142 21.85 8.43 -34.97
CA ASN A 142 22.68 9.59 -35.24
C ASN A 142 24.10 9.18 -35.68
N LEU A 143 24.72 8.20 -35.03
CA LEU A 143 26.04 7.71 -35.42
C LEU A 143 26.05 7.12 -36.84
N LEU A 144 25.01 6.37 -37.20
CA LEU A 144 24.91 5.70 -38.50
C LEU A 144 24.51 6.64 -39.65
N THR A 145 23.71 7.67 -39.38
CA THR A 145 23.26 8.62 -40.42
C THR A 145 24.11 9.88 -40.53
N ARG A 146 24.91 10.22 -39.52
CA ARG A 146 25.75 11.42 -39.53
C ARG A 146 26.95 11.24 -40.48
N LYS A 147 26.86 11.84 -41.66
CA LYS A 147 27.99 11.98 -42.59
C LYS A 147 28.96 13.03 -42.02
N PHE A 148 30.15 12.60 -41.63
CA PHE A 148 31.22 13.50 -41.20
C PHE A 148 31.73 14.29 -42.41
N ALA A 149 31.39 15.57 -42.50
CA ALA A 149 31.99 16.49 -43.45
C ALA A 149 33.26 17.07 -42.83
N VAL A 150 34.42 16.68 -43.37
CA VAL A 150 35.70 17.29 -43.01
C VAL A 150 35.76 18.66 -43.68
N ILE A 151 35.63 19.72 -42.88
CA ILE A 151 35.82 21.09 -43.37
C ILE A 151 37.32 21.38 -43.30
N HIS A 152 37.99 21.38 -44.44
CA HIS A 152 39.33 21.94 -44.54
C HIS A 152 39.22 23.46 -44.40
N VAL A 153 39.68 23.98 -43.27
CA VAL A 153 39.95 25.42 -43.11
C VAL A 153 41.19 25.71 -43.95
N GLY A 154 40.97 26.12 -45.20
CA GLY A 154 42.03 26.56 -46.10
C GLY A 154 42.65 27.86 -45.57
N GLU A 155 43.98 27.90 -45.54
CA GLU A 155 44.72 29.14 -45.28
C GLU A 155 44.27 30.21 -46.27
N GLU A 156 43.81 31.33 -45.72
CA GLU A 156 43.42 32.51 -46.47
C GLU A 156 44.68 33.15 -47.07
N LYS A 157 45.01 32.83 -48.33
CA LYS A 157 45.91 33.67 -49.11
C LYS A 157 45.15 34.88 -49.63
N VAL A 158 45.31 35.97 -48.91
CA VAL A 158 45.03 37.34 -49.37
C VAL A 158 45.77 37.55 -50.70
N GLY A 159 44.98 37.74 -51.76
CA GLY A 159 45.45 37.97 -53.12
C GLY A 159 44.46 38.85 -53.86
N ASP A 160 44.63 40.15 -53.65
CA ASP A 160 44.11 41.24 -54.47
C ASP A 160 44.30 40.96 -55.97
N THR A 161 43.26 41.20 -56.78
CA THR A 161 43.29 41.88 -58.10
C THR A 161 41.93 41.66 -58.77
N GLY A 162 41.18 42.76 -58.95
CA GLY A 162 39.82 42.74 -59.48
C GLY A 162 39.66 42.52 -60.98
N LYS A 163 38.39 42.58 -61.41
CA LYS A 163 37.91 43.30 -62.60
C LYS A 163 36.37 43.27 -62.69
N GLU A 164 35.84 44.45 -62.98
CA GLU A 164 34.45 44.78 -63.30
C GLU A 164 33.93 44.09 -64.57
N THR A 165 32.62 43.80 -64.61
CA THR A 165 31.65 44.20 -65.67
C THR A 165 30.27 43.69 -65.22
N ARG A 166 29.36 44.53 -64.70
CA ARG A 166 28.39 45.46 -65.33
C ARG A 166 27.42 44.82 -66.34
N ALA A 167 26.13 45.10 -66.07
CA ALA A 167 24.92 45.07 -66.90
C ALA A 167 24.29 43.67 -67.13
N GLU A 168 23.15 43.38 -66.50
CA GLU A 168 21.79 43.69 -66.99
C GLU A 168 21.47 43.01 -68.33
N SER A 169 20.50 42.09 -68.33
CA SER A 169 19.35 42.15 -69.26
C SER A 169 18.40 40.96 -69.11
N SER A 170 17.09 41.29 -69.03
CA SER A 170 15.92 40.55 -69.55
C SER A 170 15.54 39.19 -68.92
N LEU A 171 14.42 39.13 -68.19
CA LEU A 171 13.03 38.93 -68.67
C LEU A 171 12.67 37.46 -68.92
N GLN A 172 11.75 36.99 -68.06
CA GLN A 172 10.58 36.14 -68.33
C GLN A 172 10.77 34.89 -69.21
N GLN A 173 10.47 33.75 -68.61
CA GLN A 173 9.24 33.01 -68.95
C GLN A 173 8.61 32.45 -67.68
#